data_AF-A0A0F8VTA2-F1
#
_entry.id   AF-A0A0F8VTA2-F1
#
_cell.length_a   1.000
_cell.length_b   1.000
_cell.length_c   1.000
_cell.angle_alpha   90.00
_cell.angle_beta   90.00
_cell.angle_gamma   90.00
#
_symmetry.space_group_name_H-M   'P 1'
#
loop_
_entity.id
_entity.type
_entity.pdbx_description
1 polymer ?
#
loop_
_entity_poly.entity_id
_entity_poly.type
_entity_poly.pdbx_seq_one_letter_code
_entity_poly.pdbx_strand_id
1 'polypeptide(L)'
;MFEDNVAVPMDPSRTHRGLSGSILRMKDGSLLFIHGIETNPEKCEGWIEARTSQDDGRTWGEPFSPLPRVENFEAISPSLMRLDNGDILFFYILDVLSARPQGWSDFTTTLNQHMYVRRSSDEGVTWSDPICATHFPGLCESQADKAMRLSSGRIVI
;
A
#
# COMPACT_ATOMS: atom_id res chain seq x y z
N MET A 1 25.91 4.52 17.90
CA MET A 1 24.90 4.88 18.92
C MET A 1 23.55 4.80 18.22
N PHE A 2 23.00 3.59 18.15
CA PHE A 2 21.64 3.29 17.65
C PHE A 2 20.81 3.08 18.91
N GLU A 3 20.35 4.15 19.55
CA GLU A 3 19.60 4.04 20.81
C GLU A 3 18.22 4.68 20.78
N ASP A 4 17.73 5.04 19.60
CA ASP A 4 16.29 5.26 19.42
C ASP A 4 15.66 3.94 19.01
N ASN A 5 15.36 3.09 20.00
CA ASN A 5 14.47 1.97 19.82
C ASN A 5 13.07 2.51 19.48
N VAL A 6 12.73 2.61 18.20
CA VAL A 6 11.35 2.77 17.75
C VAL A 6 10.66 1.40 17.88
N ALA A 7 10.53 0.94 19.13
CA ALA A 7 9.76 -0.25 19.47
C ALA A 7 8.38 0.23 19.91
N VAL A 8 7.39 0.11 19.02
CA VAL A 8 5.99 0.31 19.38
C VAL A 8 5.60 -0.78 20.39
N PRO A 9 5.11 -0.43 21.60
CA PRO A 9 4.64 -1.41 22.58
C PRO A 9 3.56 -2.32 21.99
N MET A 10 3.73 -3.64 22.15
CA MET A 10 2.82 -4.65 21.59
C MET A 10 1.51 -4.73 22.38
N ASP A 11 0.38 -4.43 21.73
CA ASP A 11 -0.94 -4.92 22.17
C ASP A 11 -1.11 -6.39 21.73
N PRO A 12 -1.31 -7.36 22.65
CA PRO A 12 -1.45 -8.79 22.33
C PRO A 12 -2.64 -9.14 21.42
N SER A 13 -3.62 -8.24 21.29
CA SER A 13 -4.88 -8.50 20.58
C SER A 13 -4.87 -8.09 19.10
N ARG A 14 -3.76 -7.53 18.61
CA ARG A 14 -3.60 -7.09 17.21
C ARG A 14 -2.32 -7.64 16.60
N THR A 15 -2.41 -8.21 15.42
CA THR A 15 -1.23 -8.44 14.57
C THR A 15 -0.77 -7.08 14.03
N HIS A 16 0.28 -6.49 14.61
CA HIS A 16 0.83 -5.20 14.14
C HIS A 16 1.59 -5.30 12.81
N ARG A 17 1.75 -6.52 12.26
CA ARG A 17 1.82 -6.65 10.80
C ARG A 17 0.41 -6.40 10.27
N GLY A 18 0.02 -5.14 10.15
CA GLY A 18 -0.78 -4.78 8.99
C GLY A 18 -0.04 -5.36 7.78
N LEU A 19 -0.75 -6.02 6.87
CA LEU A 19 -0.13 -6.46 5.63
C LEU A 19 0.69 -5.29 5.07
N SER A 20 1.89 -5.59 4.56
CA SER A 20 2.64 -4.79 3.59
C SER A 20 2.39 -3.26 3.66
N GLY A 21 3.33 -2.48 4.20
CA GLY A 21 3.18 -1.02 4.32
C GLY A 21 4.32 -0.27 3.64
N SER A 22 4.08 1.01 3.34
CA SER A 22 5.08 1.93 2.81
C SER A 22 4.94 3.29 3.50
N ILE A 23 6.07 3.93 3.77
CA ILE A 23 6.15 5.18 4.51
C ILE A 23 6.98 6.19 3.72
N LEU A 24 6.55 7.45 3.69
CA LEU A 24 7.40 8.54 3.23
C LEU A 24 7.33 9.75 4.14
N ARG A 25 8.39 10.57 4.08
CA ARG A 25 8.40 11.90 4.68
C ARG A 25 7.76 12.92 3.73
N MET A 26 6.82 13.69 4.24
CA MET A 26 6.15 14.81 3.57
C MET A 26 7.02 16.07 3.60
N LYS A 27 6.69 17.05 2.74
CA LYS A 27 7.47 18.30 2.62
C LYS A 27 7.51 19.13 3.91
N ASP A 28 6.47 19.03 4.73
CA ASP A 28 6.39 19.72 6.04
C ASP A 28 7.20 19.00 7.14
N GLY A 29 7.84 17.87 6.81
CA GLY A 29 8.63 17.06 7.75
C GLY A 29 7.85 15.93 8.42
N SER A 30 6.52 15.93 8.32
CA SER A 30 5.67 14.87 8.87
C SER A 30 5.80 13.57 8.06
N LEU A 31 5.33 12.45 8.60
CA LEU A 31 5.34 11.15 7.94
C LEU A 31 3.94 10.81 7.42
N LEU A 32 3.86 10.31 6.20
CA LEU A 32 2.69 9.62 5.66
C LEU A 32 3.00 8.12 5.63
N PHE A 33 2.22 7.33 6.36
CA PHE A 33 2.29 5.88 6.37
C PHE A 33 1.03 5.29 5.76
N ILE A 34 1.20 4.37 4.82
CA ILE A 34 0.13 3.64 4.16
C ILE A 34 0.35 2.15 4.37
N HIS A 35 -0.69 1.42 4.76
CA HIS A 35 -0.59 -0.02 5.04
C HIS A 35 -1.86 -0.78 4.70
N GLY A 36 -1.69 -2.07 4.40
CA GLY A 36 -2.81 -2.98 4.26
C GLY A 36 -3.48 -3.29 5.60
N ILE A 37 -4.79 -3.46 5.54
CA ILE A 37 -5.66 -4.03 6.56
C ILE A 37 -6.33 -5.23 5.92
N GLU A 38 -6.37 -6.36 6.64
CA GLU A 38 -7.15 -7.54 6.27
C GLU A 38 -8.01 -7.90 7.47
N THR A 39 -9.32 -7.90 7.30
CA THR A 39 -10.26 -8.30 8.35
C THR A 39 -10.68 -9.76 8.21
N ASN A 40 -10.61 -10.31 7.00
CA ASN A 40 -10.91 -11.71 6.75
C ASN A 40 -10.16 -12.23 5.51
N PRO A 41 -9.10 -13.04 5.70
CA PRO A 41 -8.32 -13.62 4.60
C PRO A 41 -9.12 -14.58 3.71
N GLU A 42 -10.04 -15.35 4.30
CA GLU A 42 -10.85 -16.34 3.56
C GLU A 42 -11.84 -15.65 2.61
N LYS A 43 -12.27 -14.44 2.97
CA LYS A 43 -13.16 -13.60 2.17
C LYS A 43 -12.44 -12.49 1.42
N CYS A 44 -11.10 -12.45 1.50
CA CYS A 44 -10.21 -11.38 1.01
C CYS A 44 -10.80 -9.98 1.24
N GLU A 45 -11.28 -9.76 2.47
CA GLU A 45 -11.78 -8.47 2.91
C GLU A 45 -10.58 -7.66 3.40
N GLY A 46 -9.89 -7.04 2.45
CA GLY A 46 -8.73 -6.21 2.72
C GLY A 46 -8.74 -4.87 1.97
N TRP A 47 -8.17 -3.85 2.59
CA TRP A 47 -8.05 -2.52 2.02
C TRP A 47 -6.79 -1.84 2.51
N ILE A 48 -6.48 -0.69 1.92
CA ILE A 48 -5.34 0.12 2.31
C ILE A 48 -5.82 1.30 3.16
N GLU A 49 -5.18 1.53 4.31
CA GLU A 49 -5.38 2.71 5.16
C GLU A 49 -4.12 3.57 5.19
N ALA A 50 -4.32 4.85 5.49
CA ALA A 50 -3.26 5.83 5.65
C ALA A 50 -3.35 6.51 7.02
N ARG A 51 -2.20 6.90 7.56
CA ARG A 51 -2.06 7.68 8.81
C ARG A 51 -0.91 8.67 8.65
N THR A 52 -1.00 9.77 9.39
CA THR A 52 0.08 10.76 9.46
C THR A 52 0.70 10.83 10.86
N SER A 53 1.98 11.15 10.93
CA SER A 53 2.69 11.41 12.19
C SER A 53 3.48 12.72 12.10
N GLN A 54 3.40 13.53 13.14
CA GLN A 54 4.10 14.82 13.24
C GLN A 54 5.36 14.75 14.12
N ASP A 55 5.67 13.58 14.69
CA ASP A 55 6.70 13.40 15.71
C ASP A 55 7.62 12.20 15.43
N ASP A 56 7.97 12.01 14.16
CA ASP A 56 8.80 10.92 13.63
C ASP A 56 8.25 9.51 13.95
N GLY A 57 6.93 9.35 13.95
CA GLY A 57 6.26 8.06 14.12
C GLY A 57 6.05 7.65 15.57
N ARG A 58 6.28 8.55 16.54
CA ARG A 58 6.02 8.28 17.97
C ARG A 58 4.51 8.24 18.25
N THR A 59 3.75 9.12 17.62
CA THR A 59 2.29 9.12 17.63
C THR A 59 1.73 9.20 16.21
N TRP A 60 0.54 8.64 16.03
CA TRP A 60 -0.14 8.55 14.75
C TRP A 60 -1.54 9.13 14.87
N GLY A 61 -1.93 9.94 13.88
CA GLY A 61 -3.29 10.44 13.78
C GLY A 61 -4.33 9.35 13.48
N GLU A 62 -5.58 9.78 13.41
CA GLU A 62 -6.70 8.93 12.99
C GLU A 62 -6.47 8.37 11.58
N PRO A 63 -6.90 7.10 11.33
CA PRO A 63 -6.79 6.51 10.01
C PRO A 63 -7.73 7.18 9.01
N PHE A 64 -7.27 7.29 7.76
CA PHE A 64 -8.08 7.69 6.63
C PHE A 64 -7.85 6.75 5.44
N SER A 65 -8.80 6.70 4.51
CA SER A 65 -8.69 5.85 3.31
C SER A 65 -8.07 6.66 2.16
N PRO A 66 -6.88 6.27 1.65
CA PRO A 66 -6.27 6.92 0.49
C PRO A 66 -6.91 6.49 -0.84
N LEU A 67 -7.71 5.40 -0.82
CA LEU A 67 -8.43 4.86 -1.97
C LEU A 67 -9.93 4.75 -1.66
N PRO A 68 -10.81 4.90 -2.68
CA PRO A 68 -12.19 4.46 -2.56
C PRO A 68 -12.23 2.95 -2.28
N ARG A 69 -13.13 2.53 -1.38
CA ARG A 69 -13.41 1.10 -1.17
C ARG A 69 -14.31 0.60 -2.31
N VAL A 70 -13.93 -0.53 -2.91
CA VAL A 70 -14.72 -1.17 -3.96
C VAL A 70 -15.06 -2.58 -3.49
N GLU A 71 -16.34 -2.93 -3.50
CA GLU A 71 -16.78 -4.27 -3.14
C GLU A 71 -16.16 -5.32 -4.07
N ASN A 72 -15.78 -6.46 -3.53
CA ASN A 72 -15.16 -7.57 -4.26
C ASN A 72 -13.73 -7.30 -4.79
N PHE A 73 -13.08 -6.23 -4.32
CA PHE A 73 -11.67 -5.97 -4.61
C PHE A 73 -10.88 -5.82 -3.32
N GLU A 74 -9.71 -6.43 -3.31
CA GLU A 74 -8.72 -6.25 -2.25
C GLU A 74 -7.58 -5.37 -2.78
N ALA A 75 -7.18 -4.35 -2.02
CA ALA A 75 -6.01 -3.56 -2.33
C ALA A 75 -4.84 -3.99 -1.42
N ILE A 76 -3.73 -4.42 -2.02
CA ILE A 76 -2.58 -5.00 -1.31
C ILE A 76 -1.25 -4.41 -1.80
N SER A 77 -0.18 -4.67 -1.05
CA SER A 77 1.21 -4.30 -1.38
C SER A 77 1.41 -2.80 -1.76
N PRO A 78 1.00 -1.85 -0.90
CA PRO A 78 1.25 -0.43 -1.14
C PRO A 78 2.74 -0.11 -1.26
N SER A 79 3.08 0.75 -2.20
CA SER A 79 4.40 1.40 -2.27
C SER A 79 4.24 2.88 -2.59
N LEU A 80 4.91 3.73 -1.82
CA LEU A 80 5.00 5.17 -2.04
C LEU A 80 6.36 5.52 -2.64
N MET A 81 6.39 6.47 -3.56
CA MET A 81 7.64 6.99 -4.11
C MET A 81 7.49 8.46 -4.49
N ARG A 82 8.44 9.29 -4.05
CA ARG A 82 8.49 10.71 -4.41
C ARG A 82 9.24 10.92 -5.73
N LEU A 83 8.69 11.76 -6.59
CA LEU A 83 9.29 12.22 -7.84
C LEU A 83 10.08 13.53 -7.63
N ASP A 84 10.97 13.87 -8.57
CA ASP A 84 11.82 15.09 -8.47
C ASP A 84 11.01 16.39 -8.45
N ASN A 85 9.85 16.41 -9.10
CA ASN A 85 8.94 17.54 -9.06
C ASN A 85 8.17 17.65 -7.73
N GLY A 86 8.42 16.72 -6.80
CA GLY A 86 7.83 16.68 -5.47
C GLY A 86 6.52 15.90 -5.39
N ASP A 87 6.00 15.38 -6.49
CA ASP A 87 4.79 14.57 -6.47
C ASP A 87 5.04 13.19 -5.87
N ILE A 88 3.97 12.54 -5.44
CA ILE A 88 4.03 11.20 -4.85
C ILE A 88 3.29 10.24 -5.79
N LEU A 89 3.94 9.13 -6.10
CA LEU A 89 3.31 7.98 -6.73
C LEU A 89 2.94 6.95 -5.67
N PHE A 90 1.73 6.42 -5.80
CA PHE A 90 1.20 5.36 -4.97
C PHE A 90 0.87 4.16 -5.85
N PHE A 91 1.65 3.10 -5.67
CA PHE A 91 1.49 1.81 -6.30
C PHE A 91 0.73 0.87 -5.37
N TYR A 92 -0.18 0.09 -5.91
CA TYR A 92 -0.88 -0.96 -5.19
C TYR A 92 -1.35 -2.03 -6.17
N ILE A 93 -1.55 -3.25 -5.67
CA ILE A 93 -2.15 -4.33 -6.44
C ILE A 93 -3.63 -4.38 -6.09
N LEU A 94 -4.48 -4.52 -7.11
CA LEU A 94 -5.86 -4.94 -6.91
C LEU A 94 -5.97 -6.44 -7.19
N ASP A 95 -6.46 -7.18 -6.20
CA ASP A 95 -6.87 -8.57 -6.33
C ASP A 95 -8.40 -8.66 -6.45
N VAL A 96 -8.90 -9.51 -7.34
CA VAL A 96 -10.32 -9.63 -7.67
C VAL A 96 -10.88 -10.92 -7.09
N LEU A 97 -11.87 -10.75 -6.21
CA LEU A 97 -12.46 -11.84 -5.43
C LEU A 97 -13.19 -12.91 -6.23
N SER A 98 -13.77 -12.55 -7.38
CA SER A 98 -14.56 -13.48 -8.20
C SER A 98 -13.74 -14.63 -8.81
N ALA A 99 -12.42 -14.57 -8.72
CA ALA A 99 -11.56 -15.63 -9.24
C ALA A 99 -11.47 -16.83 -8.30
N ARG A 100 -11.54 -16.69 -6.97
CA ARG A 100 -11.21 -17.79 -6.02
C ARG A 100 -12.39 -18.79 -5.89
N PRO A 101 -12.26 -20.06 -6.33
CA PRO A 101 -13.26 -21.08 -6.06
C PRO A 101 -13.37 -21.35 -4.56
N GLN A 102 -14.56 -21.74 -4.07
CA GLN A 102 -14.71 -22.25 -2.70
C GLN A 102 -13.85 -23.51 -2.53
N GLY A 103 -12.89 -23.47 -1.61
CA GLY A 103 -11.93 -24.55 -1.38
C GLY A 103 -10.54 -24.20 -1.92
N TRP A 104 -9.67 -23.81 -1.00
CA TRP A 104 -8.27 -23.41 -1.21
C TRP A 104 -7.40 -24.62 -1.63
N SER A 105 -7.64 -25.22 -2.79
CA SER A 105 -6.84 -26.36 -3.26
C SER A 105 -6.37 -26.28 -4.70
N ASP A 106 -6.76 -25.27 -5.46
CA ASP A 106 -6.37 -25.16 -6.87
C ASP A 106 -5.65 -23.84 -7.16
N PHE A 107 -4.31 -23.89 -7.08
CA PHE A 107 -3.39 -22.83 -7.51
C PHE A 107 -3.43 -22.57 -9.02
N THR A 108 -4.23 -23.32 -9.80
CA THR A 108 -4.47 -23.05 -11.23
C THR A 108 -5.59 -22.05 -11.50
N THR A 109 -6.26 -21.58 -10.44
CA THR A 109 -7.21 -20.48 -10.52
C THR A 109 -6.53 -19.22 -11.09
N THR A 110 -7.06 -18.69 -12.19
CA THR A 110 -6.57 -17.47 -12.85
C THR A 110 -6.59 -16.29 -11.90
N LEU A 111 -5.46 -16.00 -11.25
CA LEU A 111 -5.27 -14.77 -10.49
C LEU A 111 -5.41 -13.59 -11.45
N ASN A 112 -6.38 -12.73 -11.20
CA ASN A 112 -6.65 -11.55 -12.00
C ASN A 112 -6.13 -10.30 -11.28
N GLN A 113 -4.87 -10.34 -10.88
CA GLN A 113 -4.25 -9.21 -10.20
C GLN A 113 -3.67 -8.23 -11.23
N HIS A 114 -3.80 -6.95 -10.91
CA HIS A 114 -3.18 -5.87 -11.65
C HIS A 114 -2.55 -4.87 -10.69
N MET A 115 -1.36 -4.40 -11.05
CA MET A 115 -0.77 -3.25 -10.37
C MET A 115 -1.34 -1.96 -10.95
N TYR A 116 -1.74 -1.06 -10.07
CA TYR A 116 -2.21 0.27 -10.38
C TYR A 116 -1.32 1.33 -9.74
N VAL A 117 -1.29 2.49 -10.38
CA VAL A 117 -0.54 3.67 -9.92
C VAL A 117 -1.48 4.86 -9.88
N ARG A 118 -1.40 5.63 -8.79
CA ARG A 118 -2.00 6.96 -8.67
C ARG A 118 -0.93 7.98 -8.37
N ARG A 119 -1.19 9.24 -8.72
CA ARG A 119 -0.32 10.38 -8.47
C ARG A 119 -1.01 11.37 -7.56
N SER A 120 -0.26 11.92 -6.61
CA SER A 120 -0.65 13.07 -5.80
C SER A 120 0.35 14.21 -6.02
N SER A 121 -0.16 15.41 -6.23
CA SER A 121 0.62 16.66 -6.28
C SER A 121 0.49 17.51 -5.00
N ASP A 122 -0.25 17.02 -4.01
CA ASP A 122 -0.64 17.73 -2.79
C ASP A 122 -0.34 16.91 -1.52
N GLU A 123 0.80 16.21 -1.51
CA GLU A 123 1.30 15.43 -0.36
C GLU A 123 0.33 14.33 0.12
N GLY A 124 -0.38 13.68 -0.80
CA GLY A 124 -1.26 12.54 -0.51
C GLY A 124 -2.67 12.92 -0.04
N VAL A 125 -3.04 14.21 -0.10
CA VAL A 125 -4.40 14.68 0.22
C VAL A 125 -5.38 14.22 -0.85
N THR A 126 -5.03 14.37 -2.13
CA THR A 126 -5.81 13.86 -3.26
C THR A 126 -4.96 12.97 -4.16
N TRP A 127 -5.63 12.04 -4.83
CA TRP A 127 -5.01 11.07 -5.73
C TRP A 127 -5.72 11.11 -7.08
N SER A 128 -4.94 11.08 -8.16
CA SER A 128 -5.44 10.96 -9.53
C SER A 128 -6.24 9.67 -9.74
N ASP A 129 -6.92 9.57 -10.87
CA ASP A 129 -7.44 8.31 -11.37
C ASP A 129 -6.33 7.26 -11.50
N PRO A 130 -6.66 5.96 -11.34
CA PRO A 130 -5.68 4.89 -11.36
C PRO A 130 -5.24 4.58 -12.80
N ILE A 131 -3.94 4.35 -12.97
CA ILE A 131 -3.35 3.89 -14.23
C ILE A 131 -2.89 2.45 -14.01
N CYS A 132 -3.31 1.51 -14.87
CA CYS A 132 -2.81 0.14 -14.82
C CYS A 132 -1.34 0.11 -15.29
N ALA A 133 -0.44 -0.38 -14.44
CA ALA A 133 0.98 -0.51 -14.71
C ALA A 133 1.38 -1.91 -15.20
N THR A 134 0.43 -2.84 -15.28
CA THR A 134 0.64 -4.21 -15.76
C THR A 134 -0.05 -4.41 -17.09
N HIS A 135 0.65 -5.07 -18.03
CA HIS A 135 0.12 -5.27 -19.38
C HIS A 135 -0.84 -6.47 -19.47
N PHE A 136 -0.60 -7.51 -18.66
CA PHE A 136 -1.44 -8.71 -18.60
C PHE A 136 -1.93 -8.96 -17.17
N PRO A 137 -3.13 -9.51 -17.00
CA PRO A 137 -3.58 -10.00 -15.71
C PRO A 137 -2.74 -11.21 -15.28
N GLY A 138 -2.48 -11.34 -13.99
CA GLY A 138 -1.73 -12.47 -13.43
C GLY A 138 -1.27 -12.19 -12.02
N LEU A 139 -0.66 -13.17 -11.37
CA LEU A 139 -0.07 -12.99 -10.06
C LEU A 139 0.95 -11.83 -10.08
N CYS A 140 0.71 -10.83 -9.25
CA CYS A 140 1.63 -9.72 -9.03
C CYS A 140 2.32 -9.93 -7.67
N GLU A 141 3.57 -10.40 -7.67
CA GLU A 141 4.32 -10.67 -6.43
C GLU A 141 5.11 -9.46 -5.90
N SER A 142 4.86 -8.26 -6.43
CA SER A 142 5.51 -7.06 -5.91
C SER A 142 5.18 -6.91 -4.43
N GLN A 143 6.22 -6.95 -3.60
CA GLN A 143 6.10 -6.68 -2.18
C GLN A 143 5.94 -5.16 -1.96
N ALA A 144 5.34 -4.78 -0.83
CA ALA A 144 5.26 -3.36 -0.46
C ALA A 144 6.65 -2.72 -0.34
N ASP A 145 6.65 -1.40 -0.52
CA ASP A 145 7.82 -0.54 -0.31
C ASP A 145 9.03 -0.97 -1.16
N LYS A 146 8.79 -1.15 -2.47
CA LYS A 146 9.80 -1.57 -3.46
C LYS A 146 9.92 -0.61 -4.65
N ALA A 147 8.97 0.30 -4.83
CA ALA A 147 9.04 1.30 -5.88
C ALA A 147 10.28 2.19 -5.70
N MET A 148 11.13 2.21 -6.72
CA MET A 148 12.32 3.06 -6.73
C MET A 148 12.54 3.70 -8.09
N ARG A 149 13.07 4.92 -8.09
CA ARG A 149 13.45 5.63 -9.31
C ARG A 149 14.95 5.53 -9.52
N LEU A 150 15.33 5.07 -10.70
CA LEU A 150 16.72 5.04 -11.14
C LEU A 150 17.20 6.44 -11.52
N SER A 151 18.52 6.66 -11.51
CA SER A 151 19.13 7.91 -11.98
C SER A 151 18.78 8.26 -13.42
N SER A 152 18.40 7.27 -14.24
CA SER A 152 17.92 7.48 -15.61
C SER A 152 16.48 8.04 -15.68
N GLY A 153 15.82 8.22 -14.55
CA GLY A 153 14.41 8.61 -14.46
C GLY A 153 13.42 7.45 -14.63
N ARG A 154 13.88 6.23 -14.93
CA ARG A 154 13.02 5.05 -15.00
C ARG A 154 12.58 4.63 -13.59
N ILE A 155 11.37 4.10 -13.51
CA ILE A 155 10.80 3.56 -12.27
C ILE A 155 10.90 2.04 -12.34
N VAL A 156 11.34 1.42 -11.27
CA VAL A 156 11.38 -0.03 -11.07
C VAL A 156 10.51 -0.36 -9.87
N ILE A 157 9.71 -1.40 -10.02
CA ILE A 157 8.86 -1.98 -8.99
C ILE A 157 8.85 -3.49 -9.16
#